data_AF-A0A022RJ44-F1
#
_entry.id   AF-A0A022RJ44-F1
#
_cell.length_a   1.000
_cell.length_b   1.000
_cell.length_c   1.000
_cell.angle_alpha   90.00
_cell.angle_beta   90.00
_cell.angle_gamma   90.00
#
_symmetry.space_group_name_H-M   'P 1'
#
loop_
_entity.id
_entity.type
_entity.pdbx_description
1 polymer ?
#
loop_
_entity_poly.entity_id
_entity_poly.type
_entity_poly.pdbx_seq_one_letter_code
_entity_poly.pdbx_strand_id
1 'polypeptide(L)' 'MALRNSVNLKVLRKFGLEKYDPTNEEFDPNRHNAVFQVPDASKPANHVAVVLKTGYMLHDRVIRRAEVGVTVAMNENHG' A
#
# COMPACT_ATOMS: atom_id res chain seq x y z
N MET A 1 18.37 7.54 26.65
CA MET A 1 16.90 7.59 26.81
C MET A 1 16.27 8.01 25.49
N ALA A 2 15.78 7.05 24.69
CA ALA A 2 14.86 7.35 23.59
C ALA A 2 13.54 6.69 23.97
N LEU A 3 12.63 7.46 24.57
CA LEU A 3 11.27 7.02 24.83
C LEU A 3 10.56 6.96 23.47
N ARG A 4 10.80 5.88 22.72
CA ARG A 4 10.10 5.62 21.48
C ARG A 4 8.67 5.30 21.88
N ASN A 5 7.80 6.31 21.79
CA ASN A 5 6.37 6.21 22.02
C ASN A 5 5.84 4.98 21.28
N SER A 6 5.67 3.88 22.01
CA SER A 6 5.20 2.62 21.46
C SER A 6 3.71 2.77 21.30
N VAL A 7 3.29 3.21 20.11
CA VAL A 7 1.88 3.45 19.80
C VAL A 7 1.14 2.13 19.97
N ASN A 8 0.20 2.08 20.92
CA ASN A 8 -0.49 0.84 21.28
C ASN A 8 -1.55 0.52 20.22
N LEU A 9 -1.17 -0.31 19.25
CA LEU A 9 -2.04 -0.77 18.15
C LEU A 9 -3.35 -1.44 18.63
N LYS A 10 -3.44 -1.92 19.88
CA LYS A 10 -4.71 -2.44 20.43
C LYS A 10 -5.70 -1.31 20.73
N VAL A 11 -5.21 -0.19 21.24
CA VAL A 11 -6.03 0.98 21.55
C VAL A 11 -6.50 1.63 20.24
N LEU A 12 -5.61 1.81 19.27
CA LEU A 12 -5.95 2.42 17.98
C LEU A 12 -7.01 1.64 17.21
N ARG A 13 -6.96 0.30 17.24
CA ARG A 13 -8.00 -0.56 16.65
C ARG A 13 -9.38 -0.35 17.30
N LYS A 14 -9.43 -0.11 18.61
CA LYS A 14 -10.68 0.22 19.31
C LYS A 14 -11.27 1.56 18.85
N PHE A 15 -10.42 2.46 18.34
CA PHE A 15 -10.82 3.73 17.73
C PHE A 15 -11.01 3.63 16.21
N GLY A 16 -11.06 2.42 15.63
CA GLY A 16 -11.32 2.22 14.21
C GLY A 16 -10.10 2.38 13.30
N LEU A 17 -8.88 2.46 13.84
CA LEU A 17 -7.67 2.47 13.02
C LEU A 17 -7.30 1.04 12.60
N GLU A 18 -7.34 0.80 11.30
CA GLU A 18 -7.04 -0.49 10.69
C GLU A 18 -5.87 -0.36 9.72
N LYS A 19 -4.98 -1.35 9.77
CA LYS A 19 -3.95 -1.52 8.74
C LYS A 19 -4.57 -2.35 7.60
N TYR A 20 -4.28 -1.97 6.37
CA TYR A 20 -4.68 -2.76 5.19
C TYR A 20 -3.45 -3.08 4.35
N ASP A 21 -3.46 -4.29 3.80
CA ASP A 21 -2.42 -4.81 2.93
C ASP A 21 -3.04 -5.06 1.55
N PRO A 22 -2.80 -4.17 0.57
CA PRO A 22 -3.43 -4.28 -0.74
C PRO A 22 -2.66 -5.21 -1.68
N THR A 23 -1.86 -6.16 -1.18
CA THR A 23 -1.11 -7.07 -2.04
C THR A 23 -2.07 -7.82 -2.97
N ASN A 24 -1.79 -7.79 -4.26
CA ASN A 24 -2.59 -8.43 -5.30
C ASN A 24 -3.99 -7.83 -5.51
N GLU A 25 -4.29 -6.67 -4.92
CA GLU A 25 -5.48 -5.87 -5.24
C GLU A 25 -5.24 -4.95 -6.44
N GLU A 26 -6.32 -4.45 -7.03
CA GLU A 26 -6.27 -3.41 -8.05
C GLU A 26 -5.72 -2.09 -7.46
N PHE A 27 -4.90 -1.39 -8.24
CA PHE A 27 -4.33 -0.13 -7.79
C PHE A 27 -5.38 1.00 -7.75
N ASP A 28 -5.81 1.40 -6.55
CA ASP A 28 -6.58 2.62 -6.32
C ASP A 28 -5.69 3.81 -5.87
N PRO A 29 -5.57 4.90 -6.65
CA PRO A 29 -4.78 6.10 -6.28
C PRO A 29 -5.21 6.81 -4.99
N ASN A 30 -6.48 6.64 -4.57
CA ASN A 30 -7.00 7.23 -3.33
C ASN A 30 -6.49 6.47 -2.10
N ARG A 31 -6.25 5.16 -2.25
CA ARG A 31 -5.80 4.27 -1.18
C ARG A 31 -4.33 3.91 -1.31
N HIS A 32 -3.73 4.04 -2.48
CA HIS A 32 -2.38 3.57 -2.77
C HIS A 32 -1.51 4.69 -3.33
N ASN A 33 -0.23 4.63 -2.98
CA ASN A 33 0.80 5.49 -3.51
C ASN A 33 1.80 4.63 -4.28
N ALA A 34 1.66 4.61 -5.61
CA ALA A 34 2.59 3.89 -6.49
C ALA A 34 3.94 4.61 -6.47
N VAL A 35 4.97 3.94 -5.95
CA VAL A 35 6.32 4.51 -5.87
C VAL A 35 7.25 3.96 -6.94
N PHE A 36 6.94 2.80 -7.53
CA PHE A 36 7.63 2.23 -8.67
C PHE A 36 6.71 1.28 -9.44
N GLN A 37 7.16 0.89 -10.63
CA GLN A 37 6.50 -0.09 -11.48
C GLN A 37 7.32 -1.39 -11.52
N VAL A 38 6.64 -2.52 -11.55
CA VAL A 38 7.24 -3.85 -11.67
C VAL A 38 6.79 -4.45 -13.00
N PRO A 39 7.72 -4.72 -13.92
CA PRO A 39 7.41 -5.51 -15.11
C PRO A 39 7.14 -6.96 -14.67
N ASP A 40 5.88 -7.37 -14.70
CA ASP A 40 5.47 -8.73 -14.34
C ASP A 40 4.37 -9.20 -15.30
N ALA A 41 4.72 -10.14 -16.17
CA ALA A 41 3.80 -10.74 -17.13
C ALA A 41 2.86 -11.78 -16.50
N SER A 42 3.11 -12.19 -15.25
CA SER A 42 2.31 -13.18 -14.52
C SER A 42 1.07 -12.56 -13.89
N LYS A 43 1.03 -11.23 -13.75
CA LYS A 43 -0.04 -10.49 -13.10
C LYS A 43 -0.66 -9.49 -14.08
N PRO A 44 -1.98 -9.23 -13.99
CA PRO A 44 -2.62 -8.17 -14.76
C PRO A 44 -1.94 -6.82 -14.48
N ALA A 45 -1.88 -5.95 -15.48
CA ALA A 45 -1.38 -4.58 -15.30
C ALA A 45 -2.26 -3.80 -14.29
N ASN A 46 -1.70 -2.74 -13.71
CA ASN A 46 -2.36 -1.87 -12.73
C ASN A 46 -2.80 -2.58 -11.44
N HIS A 47 -2.09 -3.63 -11.04
CA HIS A 47 -2.29 -4.30 -9.76
C HIS A 47 -1.12 -4.06 -8.82
N VAL A 48 -1.37 -4.17 -7.52
CA VAL A 48 -0.31 -4.08 -6.53
C VAL A 48 0.55 -5.35 -6.58
N ALA A 49 1.77 -5.20 -7.08
CA ALA A 49 2.77 -6.26 -7.14
C ALA A 49 3.38 -6.52 -5.76
N VAL A 50 3.77 -5.43 -5.09
CA VAL A 50 4.57 -5.43 -3.86
C VAL A 50 4.10 -4.30 -2.95
N VAL A 51 3.95 -4.57 -1.65
CA VAL A 51 3.69 -3.56 -0.63
C VAL A 51 4.98 -3.26 0.11
N LEU A 52 5.49 -2.03 0.00
CA LEU A 52 6.66 -1.58 0.76
C LEU A 52 6.28 -1.13 2.16
N LYS A 53 5.18 -0.37 2.26
CA LYS A 53 4.66 0.12 3.52
C LYS A 53 3.16 -0.05 3.53
N THR A 54 2.67 -0.76 4.54
CA THR A 54 1.24 -0.97 4.76
C THR A 54 0.55 0.37 5.02
N GLY A 55 -0.64 0.51 4.46
CA GLY A 55 -1.48 1.69 4.66
C GLY A 55 -2.27 1.60 5.95
N TYR A 56 -2.84 2.73 6.36
CA TYR A 56 -3.72 2.83 7.53
C TYR A 56 -4.99 3.58 7.18
N MET A 57 -6.13 3.02 7.58
CA MET A 57 -7.46 3.61 7.48
C MET A 57 -8.01 3.84 8.87
N LEU A 58 -8.73 4.94 9.07
CA LEU A 58 -9.50 5.22 10.27
C LEU A 58 -10.96 5.22 9.87
N HIS A 59 -11.70 4.19 10.30
CA HIS A 59 -12.99 3.86 9.72
C HIS A 59 -12.84 3.76 8.18
N ASP A 60 -13.61 4.52 7.41
CA ASP A 60 -13.55 4.51 5.94
C ASP A 60 -12.58 5.54 5.35
N ARG A 61 -11.85 6.29 6.20
CA ARG A 61 -10.93 7.35 5.76
C ARG A 61 -9.50 6.84 5.68
N VAL A 62 -8.87 6.96 4.53
CA VAL A 62 -7.42 6.72 4.38
C VAL A 62 -6.65 7.80 5.12
N ILE A 63 -5.97 7.43 6.21
CA ILE A 63 -5.08 8.34 6.95
C ILE A 63 -3.68 8.30 6.35
N ARG A 64 -3.27 7.13 5.87
CA ARG A 64 -2.01 6.95 5.17
C ARG A 64 -2.19 5.93 4.05
N ARG A 65 -1.90 6.38 2.83
CA ARG A 65 -1.85 5.50 1.65
C ARG A 65 -0.73 4.45 1.82
N ALA A 66 -1.01 3.23 1.38
CA ALA A 66 0.00 2.19 1.28
C ALA A 66 1.01 2.56 0.19
N GLU A 67 2.30 2.44 0.47
CA GLU A 67 3.34 2.62 -0.56
C GLU A 67 3.54 1.28 -1.26
N VAL A 68 3.29 1.27 -2.58
CA VAL A 68 3.20 0.04 -3.37
C VAL A 68 4.00 0.13 -4.67
N GLY A 69 4.47 -1.01 -5.14
CA GLY A 69 4.90 -1.22 -6.51
C GLY A 69 3.73 -1.76 -7.34
N VAL A 70 3.46 -1.15 -8.50
CA VAL A 70 2.36 -1.58 -9.38
C VAL A 70 2.87 -2.39 -10.56
N THR A 71 2.13 -3.41 -10.97
CA THR A 71 2.44 -4.21 -12.15
C THR A 71 2.20 -3.38 -13.40
N VAL A 72 3.13 -3.49 -14.35
CA VAL A 72 2.95 -3.01 -15.71
C VAL A 72 3.09 -4.18 -16.67
N ALA A 73 2.25 -4.20 -17.70
CA ALA A 73 2.44 -5.11 -18.81
C ALA A 73 3.83 -4.82 -19.41
N MET A 74 4.60 -5.87 -19.70
CA MET A 74 5.88 -5.71 -20.40
C MET A 74 5.61 -5.16 -21.80
N ASN A 75 5.68 -3.84 -21.94
CA ASN A 75 5.81 -3.16 -23.21
C ASN A 75 7.21 -2.55 -23.20
N GLU A 76 8.17 -3.23 -23.86
CA GLU A 76 9.52 -2.73 -24.06
C GLU A 76 9.47 -1.37 -24.77
N ASN A 77 9.68 -0.28 -24.03
CA ASN A 77 10.03 1.03 -24.56
C ASN A 77 10.92 1.72 -23.53
N HIS A 78 12.18 1.27 -23.47
CA HIS A 78 13.27 2.02 -22.88
C HIS A 78 13.76 3.02 -23.94
N GLY A 79 13.54 4.31 -23.71
CA GLY A 79 14.17 5.40 -24.46
C GLY A 79 15.53 5.76 -23.88
#